data_AF-A0A9D2BRP8-F1
#
_entry.id   AF-A0A9D2BRP8-F1
#
_cell.length_a   1.000
_cell.length_b   1.000
_cell.length_c   1.000
_cell.angle_alpha   90.00
_cell.angle_beta   90.00
_cell.angle_gamma   90.00
#
_symmetry.space_group_name_H-M   'P 1'
#
loop_
_entity.id
_entity.type
_entity.pdbx_description
1 polymer ?
#
loop_
_entity_poly.entity_id
_entity_poly.type
_entity_poly.pdbx_seq_one_letter_code
_entity_poly.pdbx_strand_id
1 'polypeptide(L)'
;MRLSDVWFTAFLENESGQMMTLRGRDELEEFIQSGKFKERAEVSWKYEADNSGLPDERLAERMEMVEEALRKAMEKDKLAILTGAYMGGGERLWVFYTRTTRVFGERLNEALAGFERLPITIYTEIDPDWEEYRDMYELKANAVD
;
A
#
# COMPACT_ATOMS: atom_id res chain seq x y z
N MET A 1 -12.54 9.14 -13.89
CA MET A 1 -11.79 8.28 -12.94
C MET A 1 -11.63 6.89 -13.51
N ARG A 2 -10.75 6.77 -14.50
CA ARG A 2 -10.17 5.50 -14.93
C ARG A 2 -9.06 5.17 -13.94
N LEU A 3 -9.04 3.94 -13.42
CA LEU A 3 -7.95 3.51 -12.55
C LEU A 3 -6.82 2.96 -13.44
N SER A 4 -5.63 3.55 -13.35
CA SER A 4 -4.42 3.11 -14.05
C SER A 4 -3.94 1.77 -13.47
N ASP A 5 -3.13 1.04 -14.22
CA ASP A 5 -2.36 -0.10 -13.68
C ASP A 5 -0.87 0.06 -14.03
N VAL A 6 -0.43 1.32 -14.08
CA VAL A 6 0.95 1.71 -14.31
C VAL A 6 1.60 1.85 -12.95
N TRP A 7 2.74 1.20 -12.76
CA TRP A 7 3.49 1.17 -11.51
C TRP A 7 4.95 1.49 -11.77
N PHE A 8 5.58 2.20 -10.85
CA PHE A 8 7.04 2.40 -10.83
C PHE A 8 7.64 1.73 -9.59
N THR A 9 8.93 1.41 -9.66
CA THR A 9 9.67 0.85 -8.52
C THR A 9 10.81 1.78 -8.16
N ALA A 10 10.92 2.11 -6.87
CA ALA A 10 12.03 2.88 -6.32
C ALA A 10 12.69 2.10 -5.18
N PHE A 11 13.98 2.34 -4.99
CA PHE A 11 14.74 1.79 -3.87
C PHE A 11 15.02 2.89 -2.86
N LEU A 12 14.78 2.60 -1.59
CA LEU A 12 14.90 3.52 -0.48
C LEU A 12 15.82 2.92 0.57
N GLU A 13 16.42 3.76 1.39
CA GLU A 13 17.16 3.34 2.57
C GLU A 13 16.42 3.87 3.79
N ASN A 14 16.07 2.99 4.73
CA ASN A 14 15.41 3.41 5.96
C ASN A 14 16.40 4.08 6.93
N GLU A 15 15.91 4.65 8.03
CA GLU A 15 16.75 5.33 9.04
C GLU A 15 17.84 4.42 9.65
N SER A 16 17.68 3.10 9.55
CA SER A 16 18.64 2.11 10.05
C SER A 16 19.62 1.62 8.98
N GLY A 17 19.61 2.22 7.78
CA GLY A 17 20.48 1.86 6.67
C GLY A 17 20.06 0.60 5.91
N GLN A 18 18.84 0.12 6.12
CA GLN A 18 18.33 -1.07 5.42
C GLN A 18 17.63 -0.65 4.13
N MET A 19 17.92 -1.40 3.06
CA MET A 19 17.26 -1.20 1.78
C MET A 19 15.79 -1.60 1.84
N MET A 20 14.95 -0.78 1.24
CA MET A 20 13.52 -0.99 1.05
C MET A 20 13.17 -0.82 -0.42
N THR A 21 12.21 -1.60 -0.88
CA THR A 21 11.61 -1.46 -2.21
C THR A 21 10.25 -0.81 -2.06
N LEU A 22 10.02 0.25 -2.82
CA LEU A 22 8.73 0.91 -2.97
C LEU A 22 8.18 0.60 -4.36
N ARG A 23 6.94 0.09 -4.42
CA ARG A 23 6.11 0.10 -5.64
C ARG A 23 5.06 1.19 -5.51
N GLY A 24 5.18 2.24 -6.32
CA GLY A 24 4.21 3.34 -6.38
C GLY A 24 3.33 3.24 -7.61
N ARG A 25 2.04 3.53 -7.47
CA ARG A 25 1.10 3.58 -8.60
C ARG A 25 1.15 4.95 -9.27
N ASP A 26 1.12 4.96 -10.58
CA ASP A 26 1.22 6.15 -11.40
C ASP A 26 -0.16 6.60 -11.93
N GLU A 27 -0.22 7.79 -12.53
CA GLU A 27 -1.41 8.31 -13.24
C GLU A 27 -2.69 8.45 -12.37
N LEU A 28 -2.55 8.82 -11.10
CA LEU A 28 -3.70 8.97 -10.17
C LEU A 28 -4.29 10.38 -10.08
N GLU A 29 -3.88 11.31 -10.94
CA GLU A 29 -4.27 12.73 -10.90
C GLU A 29 -5.80 12.94 -10.92
N GLU A 30 -6.55 12.15 -11.72
CA GLU A 30 -8.02 12.24 -11.75
C GLU A 30 -8.67 11.93 -10.39
N PHE A 31 -8.05 11.09 -9.57
CA PHE A 31 -8.56 10.73 -8.25
C PHE A 31 -8.24 11.79 -7.21
N ILE A 32 -7.04 12.36 -7.26
CA ILE A 32 -6.62 13.50 -6.45
C ILE A 32 -7.57 14.68 -6.70
N GLN A 33 -7.71 15.10 -7.96
CA GLN A 33 -8.57 16.22 -8.36
C GLN A 33 -10.05 16.01 -8.05
N SER A 34 -10.49 14.76 -7.90
CA SER A 34 -11.88 14.47 -7.54
C SER A 34 -12.25 14.97 -6.14
N GLY A 35 -11.26 15.08 -5.23
CA GLY A 35 -11.47 15.40 -3.82
C GLY A 35 -12.32 14.37 -3.08
N LYS A 36 -12.53 13.17 -3.64
CA LYS A 36 -13.43 12.14 -3.06
C LYS A 36 -12.71 11.20 -2.10
N PHE A 37 -11.39 11.13 -2.17
CA PHE A 37 -10.55 10.25 -1.38
C PHE A 37 -9.68 11.15 -0.51
N LYS A 38 -10.05 11.32 0.75
CA LYS A 38 -9.41 12.27 1.66
C LYS A 38 -8.85 11.62 2.91
N GLU A 39 -8.98 10.30 2.99
CA GLU A 39 -8.53 9.53 4.13
C GLU A 39 -7.49 8.53 3.62
N ARG A 40 -6.37 8.46 4.31
CA ARG A 40 -5.30 7.49 4.10
C ARG A 40 -5.52 6.33 5.05
N ALA A 41 -5.37 5.12 4.55
CA ALA A 41 -5.36 3.90 5.34
C ALA A 41 -4.09 3.11 5.02
N GLU A 42 -3.37 2.76 6.07
CA GLU A 42 -2.12 2.04 6.01
C GLU A 42 -2.32 0.68 6.65
N VAL A 43 -2.04 -0.38 5.89
CA VAL A 43 -2.07 -1.75 6.37
C VAL A 43 -0.64 -2.24 6.42
N SER A 44 -0.10 -2.46 7.63
CA SER A 44 1.27 -2.92 7.80
C SER A 44 1.32 -4.34 8.34
N TRP A 45 2.36 -5.07 7.95
CA TRP A 45 2.63 -6.44 8.36
C TRP A 45 4.11 -6.56 8.70
N LYS A 46 4.42 -6.77 9.99
CA LYS A 46 5.79 -7.02 10.46
C LYS A 46 6.18 -8.49 10.33
N TYR A 47 7.41 -8.74 9.90
CA TYR A 47 7.95 -10.07 9.68
C TYR A 47 9.41 -10.19 10.13
N GLU A 48 9.85 -11.42 10.32
CA GLU A 48 11.27 -11.73 10.52
C GLU A 48 11.97 -11.65 9.16
N ALA A 49 12.86 -10.68 9.02
CA ALA A 49 13.63 -10.48 7.80
C ALA A 49 14.90 -11.33 7.77
N ASP A 50 15.30 -11.73 6.57
CA ASP A 50 16.64 -12.27 6.31
C ASP A 50 17.72 -11.15 6.37
N ASN A 51 18.98 -11.52 6.08
CA ASN A 51 20.09 -10.56 6.06
C ASN A 51 19.94 -9.45 5.00
N SER A 52 19.02 -9.62 4.04
CA SER A 52 18.71 -8.66 2.99
C SER A 52 17.48 -7.80 3.31
N GLY A 53 16.85 -8.01 4.48
CA GLY A 53 15.68 -7.24 4.88
C GLY A 53 14.35 -7.79 4.35
N LEU A 54 14.35 -8.99 3.72
CA LEU A 54 13.20 -9.57 3.02
C LEU A 54 12.57 -10.73 3.79
N PRO A 55 11.26 -11.00 3.58
CA PRO A 55 10.62 -12.19 4.15
C PRO A 55 11.08 -13.45 3.41
N ASP A 56 10.89 -14.63 4.03
CA ASP A 56 11.03 -15.90 3.32
C ASP A 56 10.01 -16.04 2.17
N GLU A 57 10.29 -16.91 1.20
CA GLU A 57 9.48 -17.09 0.00
C GLU A 57 8.01 -17.43 0.30
N ARG A 58 7.78 -18.30 1.28
CA ARG A 58 6.42 -18.73 1.66
C ARG A 58 5.63 -17.58 2.28
N LEU A 59 6.27 -16.76 3.09
CA LEU A 59 5.66 -15.57 3.67
C LEU A 59 5.42 -14.49 2.61
N ALA A 60 6.35 -14.31 1.67
CA ALA A 60 6.22 -13.39 0.55
C ALA A 60 4.99 -13.74 -0.31
N GLU A 61 4.83 -15.01 -0.69
CA GLU A 61 3.65 -15.50 -1.43
C GLU A 61 2.36 -15.22 -0.65
N ARG A 62 2.35 -15.45 0.67
CA ARG A 62 1.18 -15.18 1.50
C ARG A 62 0.84 -13.69 1.56
N MET A 63 1.84 -12.81 1.64
CA MET A 63 1.64 -11.36 1.60
C MET A 63 1.08 -10.92 0.25
N GLU A 64 1.54 -11.51 -0.85
CA GLU A 64 1.02 -11.23 -2.20
C GLU A 64 -0.45 -11.65 -2.34
N MET A 65 -0.83 -12.83 -1.82
CA MET A 65 -2.23 -13.27 -1.80
C MET A 65 -3.13 -12.29 -1.04
N VAL A 66 -2.64 -11.73 0.07
CA VAL A 66 -3.37 -10.74 0.87
C VAL A 66 -3.47 -9.41 0.14
N GLU A 67 -2.38 -8.94 -0.49
CA GLU A 67 -2.39 -7.74 -1.34
C GLU A 67 -3.43 -7.85 -2.45
N GLU A 68 -3.46 -8.97 -3.18
CA GLU A 68 -4.41 -9.19 -4.28
C GLU A 68 -5.86 -9.23 -3.76
N ALA A 69 -6.12 -9.88 -2.63
CA ALA A 69 -7.44 -9.92 -2.02
C ALA A 69 -7.92 -8.51 -1.62
N LEU A 70 -7.04 -7.71 -1.01
CA LEU A 70 -7.33 -6.33 -0.63
C LEU A 70 -7.56 -5.46 -1.88
N ARG A 71 -6.63 -5.47 -2.85
CA ARG A 71 -6.72 -4.68 -4.09
C ARG A 71 -8.04 -4.95 -4.81
N LYS A 72 -8.37 -6.23 -5.01
CA LYS A 72 -9.62 -6.64 -5.66
C LYS A 72 -10.87 -6.17 -4.92
N ALA A 73 -10.89 -6.26 -3.59
CA ALA A 73 -12.05 -5.87 -2.79
C ALA A 73 -12.24 -4.35 -2.70
N MET A 74 -11.13 -3.61 -2.59
CA MET A 74 -11.12 -2.16 -2.40
C MET A 74 -11.37 -1.38 -3.71
N GLU A 75 -10.83 -1.88 -4.83
CA GLU A 75 -10.86 -1.14 -6.10
C GLU A 75 -12.11 -1.42 -6.94
N LYS A 76 -12.86 -2.51 -6.62
CA LYS A 76 -14.07 -2.95 -7.36
C LYS A 76 -15.06 -1.81 -7.62
N ASP A 77 -15.39 -1.06 -6.58
CA ASP A 77 -16.30 0.10 -6.61
C ASP A 77 -15.56 1.43 -6.41
N LYS A 78 -14.22 1.40 -6.50
CA LYS A 78 -13.33 2.54 -6.19
C LYS A 78 -13.64 3.11 -4.80
N LEU A 79 -13.85 2.22 -3.84
CA LEU A 79 -13.95 2.56 -2.42
C LEU A 79 -12.61 3.12 -1.94
N ALA A 80 -11.54 2.37 -2.22
CA ALA A 80 -10.17 2.76 -1.96
C ALA A 80 -9.25 2.32 -3.10
N ILE A 81 -8.09 2.95 -3.20
CA ILE A 81 -7.11 2.73 -4.25
C ILE A 81 -5.79 2.39 -3.59
N LEU A 82 -5.16 1.28 -3.97
CA LEU A 82 -3.79 1.00 -3.56
C LEU A 82 -2.88 1.97 -4.31
N THR A 83 -2.17 2.82 -3.58
CA THR A 83 -1.30 3.86 -4.15
C THR A 83 0.17 3.55 -3.99
N GLY A 84 0.55 2.85 -2.91
CA GLY A 84 1.92 2.48 -2.63
C GLY A 84 2.01 1.15 -1.89
N ALA A 85 3.09 0.41 -2.15
CA ALA A 85 3.45 -0.79 -1.41
C ALA A 85 4.95 -0.79 -1.11
N TYR A 86 5.32 -0.77 0.16
CA TYR A 86 6.71 -0.74 0.63
C TYR A 86 7.09 -2.10 1.23
N MET A 87 8.29 -2.60 0.94
CA MET A 87 8.84 -3.83 1.53
C MET A 87 10.31 -3.65 1.86
N GLY A 88 10.67 -3.96 3.09
CA GLY A 88 12.05 -4.02 3.56
C GLY A 88 12.12 -3.75 5.06
N GLY A 89 13.28 -3.96 5.67
CA GLY A 89 13.49 -3.69 7.09
C GLY A 89 12.57 -4.48 8.03
N GLY A 90 12.07 -5.64 7.61
CA GLY A 90 11.15 -6.46 8.42
C GLY A 90 9.68 -6.00 8.39
N GLU A 91 9.29 -5.14 7.44
CA GLU A 91 7.92 -4.69 7.29
C GLU A 91 7.45 -4.67 5.83
N ARG A 92 6.17 -4.99 5.63
CA ARG A 92 5.40 -4.78 4.42
C ARG A 92 4.32 -3.77 4.74
N LEU A 93 4.21 -2.70 3.95
CA LEU A 93 3.22 -1.64 4.13
C LEU A 93 2.44 -1.46 2.82
N TRP A 94 1.11 -1.45 2.91
CA TRP A 94 0.22 -1.08 1.82
C TRP A 94 -0.49 0.22 2.17
N VAL A 95 -0.37 1.21 1.29
CA VAL A 95 -0.98 2.53 1.44
C VAL A 95 -2.19 2.63 0.51
N PHE A 96 -3.34 2.92 1.10
CA PHE A 96 -4.58 3.15 0.40
C PHE A 96 -5.10 4.56 0.62
N TYR A 97 -5.58 5.20 -0.43
CA TYR A 97 -6.48 6.35 -0.29
C TYR A 97 -7.92 5.89 -0.42
N THR A 98 -8.75 6.24 0.55
CA THR A 98 -10.14 5.80 0.67
C THR A 98 -11.09 6.99 0.76
N ARG A 99 -12.33 6.76 0.31
CA ARG A 99 -13.45 7.69 0.50
C ARG A 99 -13.89 7.80 1.96
N THR A 100 -13.73 6.71 2.71
CA THR A 100 -14.04 6.64 4.14
C THR A 100 -13.41 5.41 4.78
N THR A 101 -12.75 5.61 5.91
CA THR A 101 -12.10 4.59 6.74
C THR A 101 -13.10 3.62 7.35
N ARG A 102 -14.34 4.05 7.63
CA ARG A 102 -15.40 3.18 8.17
C ARG A 102 -15.71 2.02 7.22
N VAL A 103 -16.06 2.34 5.97
CA VAL A 103 -16.41 1.32 4.97
C VAL A 103 -15.15 0.56 4.50
N PHE A 104 -13.99 1.21 4.52
CA PHE A 104 -12.71 0.53 4.30
C PHE A 104 -12.49 -0.60 5.33
N GLY A 105 -12.67 -0.34 6.62
CA GLY A 105 -12.50 -1.34 7.67
C GLY A 105 -13.48 -2.51 7.55
N GLU A 106 -14.75 -2.22 7.22
CA GLU A 106 -15.77 -3.25 6.94
C GLU A 106 -15.33 -4.14 5.76
N ARG A 107 -14.93 -3.53 4.64
CA ARG A 107 -14.49 -4.24 3.42
C ARG A 107 -13.19 -5.02 3.63
N LEU A 108 -12.27 -4.50 4.45
CA LEU A 108 -11.02 -5.17 4.81
C LEU A 108 -11.30 -6.48 5.55
N ASN A 109 -12.20 -6.45 6.54
CA ASN A 109 -12.59 -7.65 7.27
C ASN A 109 -13.25 -8.69 6.36
N GLU A 110 -14.13 -8.27 5.45
CA GLU A 110 -14.74 -9.17 4.46
C GLU A 110 -13.71 -9.79 3.52
N ALA A 111 -12.79 -8.98 2.99
CA ALA A 111 -11.76 -9.42 2.07
C ALA A 111 -10.80 -10.43 2.70
N LEU A 112 -10.54 -10.29 4.00
CA LEU A 112 -9.57 -11.11 4.73
C LEU A 112 -10.21 -12.27 5.51
N ALA A 113 -11.54 -12.41 5.48
CA ALA A 113 -12.26 -13.44 6.26
C ALA A 113 -11.85 -14.89 5.94
N GLY A 114 -11.32 -15.14 4.74
CA GLY A 114 -10.84 -16.45 4.32
C GLY A 114 -9.41 -16.79 4.76
N PHE A 115 -8.67 -15.84 5.32
CA PHE A 115 -7.30 -16.06 5.78
C PHE A 115 -7.28 -16.43 7.27
N GLU A 116 -6.31 -17.25 7.68
CA GLU A 116 -5.97 -17.36 9.09
C GLU A 116 -5.55 -15.98 9.63
N ARG A 117 -5.73 -15.78 10.95
CA ARG A 117 -5.43 -14.51 11.62
C ARG A 117 -4.06 -13.96 11.20
N LEU A 118 -4.09 -12.81 10.53
CA LEU A 118 -2.92 -12.14 10.00
C LEU A 118 -2.34 -11.19 11.07
N PRO A 119 -1.01 -11.07 11.19
CA PRO A 119 -0.36 -10.14 12.12
C PRO A 119 -0.27 -8.73 11.51
N ILE A 120 -1.41 -8.20 11.05
CA ILE A 120 -1.50 -6.87 10.45
C ILE A 120 -1.90 -5.81 11.47
N THR A 121 -1.37 -4.60 11.28
CA THR A 121 -1.80 -3.38 11.97
C THR A 121 -2.37 -2.39 10.97
N ILE A 122 -3.32 -1.57 11.42
CA ILE A 122 -3.98 -0.58 10.58
C ILE A 122 -3.79 0.79 11.21
N TYR A 123 -3.27 1.73 10.44
CA TYR A 123 -3.24 3.15 10.75
C TYR A 123 -4.14 3.90 9.76
N THR A 124 -4.78 4.98 10.22
CA THR A 124 -5.65 5.80 9.37
C THR A 124 -5.50 7.26 9.73
N GLU A 125 -5.55 8.11 8.71
CA GLU A 125 -5.41 9.56 8.85
C GLU A 125 -6.26 10.29 7.82
N ILE A 126 -6.63 11.55 8.12
CA ILE A 126 -7.22 12.45 7.15
C ILE A 126 -6.07 13.12 6.39
N ASP A 127 -5.96 12.84 5.10
CA ASP A 127 -4.95 13.37 4.19
C ASP A 127 -5.65 13.81 2.88
N PRO A 128 -6.27 15.00 2.87
CA PRO A 128 -7.02 15.50 1.72
C PRO A 128 -6.10 15.97 0.59
N ASP A 129 -4.86 16.31 0.92
CA ASP A 129 -3.87 16.84 -0.02
C ASP A 129 -3.00 15.74 -0.63
N TRP A 130 -3.18 14.49 -0.22
CA TRP A 130 -2.44 13.34 -0.70
C TRP A 130 -0.94 13.50 -0.47
N GLU A 131 -0.56 13.98 0.72
CA GLU A 131 0.83 14.25 1.10
C GLU A 131 1.70 13.00 0.96
N GLU A 132 1.27 11.85 1.51
CA GLU A 132 2.00 10.59 1.40
C GLU A 132 2.20 10.14 -0.06
N TYR A 133 1.17 10.25 -0.89
CA TYR A 133 1.30 9.90 -2.30
C TYR A 133 2.26 10.84 -3.03
N ARG A 134 2.23 12.15 -2.73
CA ARG A 134 3.12 13.14 -3.35
C ARG A 134 4.56 12.87 -2.95
N ASP A 135 4.83 12.66 -1.66
CA ASP A 135 6.16 12.32 -1.15
C ASP A 135 6.67 11.03 -1.81
N MET A 136 5.83 9.99 -1.87
CA MET A 136 6.12 8.75 -2.60
C MET A 136 6.43 9.02 -4.08
N TYR A 137 5.69 9.91 -4.72
CA TYR A 137 5.84 10.22 -6.15
C TYR A 137 7.10 11.04 -6.45
N GLU A 138 7.58 11.86 -5.52
CA GLU A 138 8.88 12.53 -5.65
C GLU A 138 10.04 11.52 -5.75
N LEU A 139 9.92 10.37 -5.10
CA LEU A 139 10.89 9.28 -5.17
C LEU A 139 10.95 8.64 -6.57
N LYS A 140 9.91 8.79 -7.39
CA LYS A 140 9.90 8.36 -8.79
C LYS A 140 11.01 9.02 -9.61
N ALA A 141 11.42 10.25 -9.28
CA ALA A 141 12.53 10.90 -9.95
C ALA A 141 13.87 10.16 -9.77
N ASN A 142 13.98 9.33 -8.73
CA ASN A 142 15.13 8.47 -8.44
C ASN A 142 14.86 7.00 -8.79
N ALA A 143 13.71 6.68 -9.40
CA ALA A 143 13.39 5.32 -9.82
C ALA A 143 14.26 4.91 -11.02
N VAL A 144 14.58 3.63 -11.10
CA VAL A 144 15.28 3.04 -12.24
C VAL A 144 14.22 2.55 -13.23
N ASP A 145 14.42 2.86 -14.52
CA ASP A 145 13.54 2.42 -15.63
C ASP A 145 13.40 0.89 -15.74
#